data_AF-A0A5B8BWK8-F1
#
_entry.id   AF-A0A5B8BWK8-F1
#
_cell.length_a   1.000
_cell.length_b   1.000
_cell.length_c   1.000
_cell.angle_alpha   90.00
_cell.angle_beta   90.00
_cell.angle_gamma   90.00
#
_symmetry.space_group_name_H-M   'P 1'
#
loop_
_entity.id
_entity.type
_entity.pdbx_description
1 polymer ?
#
loop_
_entity_poly.entity_id
_entity_poly.type
_entity_poly.pdbx_seq_one_letter_code
_entity_poly.pdbx_strand_id
1 'polypeptide(L)'
;MKENRAGLVIGLFAALFLAGVAVAQGTGDPAVIILDVDENEQETGAPGQDVPVGPVRWGEPLQGGVEDIRGKTIEQVFTESSPLFPPLEGLPEEIWKDQTCTNCHEWTRERICEQATNYLKPEFADNLAKAHPLGGTFKANLKLWAEDGCS
;
A
#
# COMPACT_ATOMS: atom_id res chain seq x y z
N MET A 1 66.18 32.77 27.91
CA MET A 1 66.78 31.55 28.50
C MET A 1 65.70 30.84 29.30
N LYS A 2 65.67 29.50 29.23
CA LYS A 2 64.73 28.55 29.86
C LYS A 2 63.28 28.62 29.34
N GLU A 3 62.61 27.54 28.88
CA GLU A 3 62.48 26.14 29.39
C GLU A 3 61.63 26.07 30.68
N ASN A 4 60.85 25.04 31.02
CA ASN A 4 60.40 23.76 30.41
C ASN A 4 59.19 23.27 31.27
N ARG A 5 58.22 22.45 30.84
CA ARG A 5 57.87 21.80 29.55
C ARG A 5 56.38 21.36 29.61
N ALA A 6 55.73 21.08 28.47
CA ALA A 6 54.45 20.36 28.45
C ALA A 6 54.67 18.83 28.41
N GLY A 7 53.75 18.06 29.00
CA GLY A 7 53.78 16.60 28.88
C GLY A 7 52.59 15.90 29.52
N LEU A 8 51.83 15.17 28.70
CA LEU A 8 51.48 13.77 28.97
C LEU A 8 51.20 13.07 27.63
N VAL A 9 51.63 11.81 27.52
CA VAL A 9 51.51 10.92 26.35
C VAL A 9 50.41 9.88 26.63
N ILE A 10 49.92 9.22 25.56
CA ILE A 10 49.04 8.02 25.43
C ILE A 10 47.80 8.41 24.59
N GLY A 11 47.42 7.73 23.49
CA GLY A 11 48.00 6.58 22.77
C GLY A 11 46.89 5.69 22.15
N LEU A 12 47.16 5.02 21.02
CA LEU A 12 46.33 3.97 20.35
C LEU A 12 44.96 4.43 19.76
N PHE A 13 44.40 3.89 18.66
CA PHE A 13 44.78 2.87 17.63
C PHE A 13 44.37 3.44 16.23
N ALA A 14 45.22 3.41 15.19
CA ALA A 14 45.33 2.36 14.17
C ALA A 14 44.04 1.96 13.43
N ALA A 15 43.94 2.35 12.15
CA ALA A 15 43.05 1.73 11.15
C ALA A 15 43.82 1.57 9.83
N LEU A 16 44.15 0.34 9.47
CA LEU A 16 44.73 -0.03 8.17
C LEU A 16 43.61 -0.14 7.11
N PHE A 17 43.87 0.34 5.91
CA PHE A 17 43.25 -0.20 4.70
C PHE A 17 44.35 -0.45 3.65
N LEU A 18 44.75 -1.71 3.51
CA LEU A 18 45.54 -2.17 2.36
C LEU A 18 44.59 -2.52 1.21
N ALA A 19 45.00 -2.17 -0.01
CA ALA A 19 44.39 -2.70 -1.23
C ALA A 19 44.81 -4.15 -1.47
N GLY A 20 43.95 -4.94 -2.09
CA GLY A 20 44.25 -6.31 -2.52
C GLY A 20 43.29 -6.76 -3.62
N VAL A 21 43.80 -6.87 -4.86
CA VAL A 21 43.11 -7.53 -5.97
C VAL A 21 43.45 -9.03 -5.90
N ALA A 22 42.44 -9.89 -6.01
CA ALA A 22 42.65 -11.32 -6.20
C ALA A 22 41.68 -11.86 -7.26
N VAL A 23 42.24 -12.40 -8.35
CA VAL A 23 41.54 -13.25 -9.31
C VAL A 23 42.02 -14.68 -9.09
N ALA A 24 41.10 -15.63 -8.99
CA ALA A 24 41.40 -17.06 -9.11
C ALA A 24 40.26 -17.76 -9.84
N GLN A 25 40.59 -18.52 -10.88
CA GLN A 25 39.67 -19.41 -11.58
C GLN A 25 39.87 -20.84 -11.04
N GLY A 26 38.79 -21.62 -10.92
CA GLY A 26 38.83 -23.01 -10.46
C GLY A 26 37.60 -23.77 -10.97
N THR A 27 37.81 -25.01 -11.41
CA THR A 27 36.88 -25.78 -12.27
C THR A 27 36.22 -26.95 -11.53
N GLY A 28 34.94 -27.24 -11.80
CA GLY A 28 34.35 -28.57 -11.53
C GLY A 28 32.87 -28.60 -11.10
N ASP A 29 32.00 -28.98 -12.03
CA ASP A 29 30.62 -29.52 -11.80
C ASP A 29 30.66 -30.93 -11.15
N PRO A 30 29.53 -31.59 -10.75
CA PRO A 30 28.13 -31.14 -10.76
C PRO A 30 27.32 -31.44 -9.47
N ALA A 31 26.49 -30.49 -9.02
CA ALA A 31 25.38 -30.76 -8.09
C ALA A 31 24.32 -29.64 -8.13
N VAL A 32 23.61 -29.49 -9.26
CA VAL A 32 22.46 -28.59 -9.33
C VAL A 32 21.29 -29.24 -8.58
N ILE A 33 21.19 -28.93 -7.28
CA ILE A 33 19.91 -29.03 -6.58
C ILE A 33 19.08 -27.86 -7.10
N ILE A 34 18.25 -28.12 -8.12
CA ILE A 34 17.15 -27.22 -8.43
C ILE A 34 16.21 -27.32 -7.23
N LEU A 35 16.18 -26.26 -6.42
CA LEU A 35 15.03 -26.01 -5.58
C LEU A 35 13.93 -25.57 -6.55
N ASP A 36 12.99 -26.46 -6.83
CA ASP A 36 11.76 -26.14 -7.54
C ASP A 36 10.95 -25.18 -6.66
N VAL A 37 11.29 -23.89 -6.72
CA VAL A 37 10.39 -22.83 -6.26
C VAL A 37 9.36 -22.69 -7.35
N ASP A 38 8.19 -23.28 -7.12
CA ASP A 38 7.01 -23.11 -7.94
C ASP A 38 6.48 -21.68 -7.73
N GLU A 39 7.19 -20.69 -8.28
CA GLU A 39 6.83 -19.26 -8.30
C GLU A 39 5.66 -19.02 -9.25
N ASN A 40 4.56 -19.74 -9.04
CA ASN A 40 3.26 -19.44 -9.64
C ASN A 40 2.56 -18.32 -8.85
N GLU A 41 3.27 -17.21 -8.67
CA GLU A 41 2.67 -15.95 -8.27
C GLU A 41 2.13 -15.28 -9.54
N GLN A 42 0.88 -15.63 -9.86
CA GLN A 42 0.13 -15.01 -10.94
C GLN A 42 -0.25 -13.56 -10.56
N GLU A 43 0.73 -12.65 -10.61
CA GLU A 43 0.49 -11.20 -10.46
C GLU A 43 -0.30 -10.65 -11.65
N THR A 44 -1.64 -10.66 -11.55
CA THR A 44 -2.53 -9.92 -12.47
C THR A 44 -2.61 -8.44 -12.11
N GLY A 45 -1.46 -7.76 -12.05
CA GLY A 45 -1.41 -6.33 -11.73
C GLY A 45 -0.14 -5.67 -12.25
N ALA A 46 -0.29 -4.61 -13.05
CA ALA A 46 0.86 -3.79 -13.42
C ALA A 46 1.41 -3.08 -12.15
N PRO A 47 2.72 -3.13 -11.89
CA PRO A 47 3.29 -2.63 -10.64
C PRO A 47 3.05 -1.12 -10.49
N GLY A 48 2.35 -0.74 -9.41
CA GLY A 48 2.13 0.66 -9.00
C GLY A 48 0.71 1.22 -9.19
N GLN A 49 -0.28 0.42 -9.61
CA GLN A 49 -1.65 0.91 -9.86
C GLN A 49 -2.62 0.82 -8.66
N ASP A 50 -2.17 0.37 -7.49
CA ASP A 50 -3.05 0.23 -6.32
C ASP A 50 -3.24 1.55 -5.54
N VAL A 51 -2.35 2.52 -5.73
CA VAL A 51 -2.49 3.87 -5.17
C VAL A 51 -3.46 4.68 -6.04
N PRO A 52 -4.37 5.50 -5.46
CA PRO A 52 -5.21 6.42 -6.23
C PRO A 52 -4.36 7.36 -7.12
N VAL A 53 -4.82 7.62 -8.35
CA VAL A 53 -4.12 8.46 -9.33
C VAL A 53 -5.04 9.54 -9.89
N GLY A 54 -4.55 10.79 -9.88
CA GLY A 54 -5.19 11.93 -10.53
C GLY A 54 -6.37 12.53 -9.73
N PRO A 55 -7.08 13.50 -10.32
CA PRO A 55 -8.36 13.94 -9.77
C PRO A 55 -9.37 12.79 -9.86
N VAL A 56 -10.14 12.60 -8.80
CA VAL A 56 -11.23 11.62 -8.73
C VAL A 56 -12.55 12.36 -8.82
N ARG A 57 -13.47 11.92 -9.68
CA ARG A 57 -14.82 12.49 -9.83
C ARG A 57 -15.89 11.42 -9.74
N TRP A 58 -17.10 11.81 -9.37
CA TRP A 58 -18.23 10.88 -9.16
C TRP A 58 -18.47 9.92 -10.34
N GLY A 59 -18.56 10.48 -11.55
CA GLY A 59 -18.91 9.76 -12.79
C GLY A 59 -17.73 9.40 -13.69
N GLU A 60 -16.49 9.55 -13.23
CA GLU A 60 -15.30 9.19 -14.00
C GLU A 60 -14.69 7.86 -13.50
N PRO A 61 -14.13 7.00 -14.39
CA PRO A 61 -13.47 5.78 -13.98
C PRO A 61 -12.28 5.98 -13.02
N LEU A 62 -12.21 5.20 -11.95
CA LEU A 62 -11.09 5.19 -11.02
C LEU A 62 -9.82 4.66 -11.72
N GLN A 63 -8.78 5.50 -11.76
CA GLN A 63 -7.50 5.17 -12.40
C GLN A 63 -6.59 4.30 -11.54
N GLY A 64 -6.76 4.34 -10.21
CA GLY A 64 -5.94 3.62 -9.25
C GLY A 64 -6.78 2.99 -8.14
N GLY A 65 -6.31 1.88 -7.59
CA GLY A 65 -7.07 1.00 -6.70
C GLY A 65 -6.83 -0.47 -7.01
N VAL A 66 -7.44 -1.38 -6.24
CA VAL A 66 -7.40 -2.83 -6.54
C VAL A 66 -8.15 -3.15 -7.83
N GLU A 67 -7.91 -4.33 -8.41
CA GLU A 67 -8.53 -4.76 -9.68
C GLU A 67 -10.06 -4.58 -9.70
N ASP A 68 -10.76 -5.05 -8.66
CA ASP A 68 -12.23 -5.00 -8.52
C ASP A 68 -12.86 -3.58 -8.45
N ILE A 69 -12.05 -2.54 -8.26
CA ILE A 69 -12.52 -1.13 -8.26
C ILE A 69 -11.94 -0.30 -9.40
N ARG A 70 -10.88 -0.76 -10.06
CA ARG A 70 -10.20 -0.03 -11.13
C ARG A 70 -11.08 0.01 -12.38
N GLY A 71 -11.20 1.17 -13.01
CA GLY A 71 -12.05 1.36 -14.20
C GLY A 71 -13.57 1.50 -13.93
N LYS A 72 -14.04 1.27 -12.70
CA LYS A 72 -15.41 1.61 -12.27
C LYS A 72 -15.51 3.08 -11.86
N THR A 73 -16.68 3.69 -11.98
CA THR A 73 -16.97 4.98 -11.30
C THR A 73 -17.20 4.77 -9.80
N ILE A 74 -17.24 5.85 -8.99
CA ILE A 74 -17.58 5.75 -7.56
C ILE A 74 -18.95 5.08 -7.39
N GLU A 75 -19.94 5.49 -8.20
CA GLU A 75 -21.30 4.93 -8.20
C GLU A 75 -21.30 3.42 -8.46
N GLN A 76 -20.55 2.97 -9.47
CA GLN A 76 -20.44 1.55 -9.84
C GLN A 76 -19.79 0.71 -8.73
N VAL A 77 -18.80 1.24 -8.00
CA VAL A 77 -18.20 0.50 -6.88
C VAL A 77 -19.24 0.23 -5.78
N PHE A 78 -20.12 1.18 -5.45
CA PHE A 78 -21.16 0.94 -4.44
C PHE A 78 -22.33 0.08 -4.93
N THR A 79 -22.67 0.17 -6.23
CA THR A 79 -23.86 -0.52 -6.79
C THR A 79 -23.56 -1.92 -7.32
N GLU A 80 -22.33 -2.18 -7.78
CA GLU A 80 -21.96 -3.42 -8.48
C GLU A 80 -20.93 -4.27 -7.72
N SER A 81 -20.07 -3.68 -6.87
CA SER A 81 -18.99 -4.44 -6.20
C SER A 81 -19.47 -5.03 -4.86
N SER A 82 -19.00 -6.25 -4.58
CA SER A 82 -19.18 -6.95 -3.31
C SER A 82 -18.02 -6.64 -2.35
N PRO A 83 -18.21 -6.73 -1.01
CA PRO A 83 -17.11 -6.71 -0.07
C PRO A 83 -16.08 -7.81 -0.33
N LEU A 84 -14.79 -7.46 -0.21
CA LEU A 84 -13.63 -8.33 -0.14
C LEU A 84 -13.37 -8.84 1.29
N PHE A 85 -13.84 -8.09 2.28
CA PHE A 85 -13.65 -8.35 3.72
C PHE A 85 -14.97 -8.12 4.47
N PRO A 86 -15.23 -8.84 5.59
CA PRO A 86 -16.45 -8.67 6.36
C PRO A 86 -16.59 -7.22 6.87
N PRO A 87 -17.77 -6.59 6.73
CA PRO A 87 -18.01 -5.21 7.19
C PRO A 87 -18.06 -5.10 8.73
N LEU A 88 -18.28 -6.21 9.44
CA LEU A 88 -18.29 -6.31 10.89
C LEU A 88 -17.59 -7.60 11.32
N GLU A 89 -16.81 -7.55 12.41
CA GLU A 89 -16.15 -8.73 12.97
C GLU A 89 -17.19 -9.78 13.39
N GLY A 90 -16.95 -11.05 13.03
CA GLY A 90 -17.85 -12.15 13.33
C GLY A 90 -19.15 -12.20 12.53
N LEU A 91 -19.34 -11.34 11.52
CA LEU A 91 -20.50 -11.41 10.64
C LEU A 91 -20.39 -12.65 9.72
N PRO A 92 -21.38 -13.58 9.74
CA PRO A 92 -21.38 -14.75 8.87
C PRO A 92 -21.30 -14.40 7.38
N GLU A 93 -20.55 -15.19 6.61
CA GLU A 93 -20.25 -14.89 5.20
C GLU A 93 -21.53 -14.80 4.36
N GLU A 94 -22.51 -15.67 4.63
CA GLU A 94 -23.80 -15.72 3.91
C GLU A 94 -24.62 -14.43 3.99
N ILE A 95 -24.29 -13.51 4.91
CA ILE A 95 -24.98 -12.23 5.09
C ILE A 95 -24.36 -11.11 4.22
N TRP A 96 -23.04 -11.16 3.97
CA TRP A 96 -22.32 -10.04 3.32
C TRP A 96 -21.61 -10.41 2.02
N LYS A 97 -21.21 -11.67 1.88
CA LYS A 97 -20.51 -12.17 0.70
C LYS A 97 -21.49 -12.27 -0.47
N ASP A 98 -21.01 -11.93 -1.65
CA ASP A 98 -21.79 -11.84 -2.89
C ASP A 98 -22.97 -10.86 -2.82
N GLN A 99 -23.05 -10.02 -1.78
CA GLN A 99 -23.98 -8.89 -1.69
C GLN A 99 -23.32 -7.62 -2.21
N THR A 100 -24.07 -6.78 -2.93
CA THR A 100 -23.61 -5.42 -3.27
C THR A 100 -23.83 -4.48 -2.08
N CYS A 101 -23.08 -3.37 -2.02
CA CYS A 101 -23.19 -2.43 -0.89
C CYS A 101 -24.61 -1.86 -0.76
N THR A 102 -25.34 -1.72 -1.87
CA THR A 102 -26.73 -1.25 -1.92
C THR A 102 -27.76 -2.22 -1.33
N ASN A 103 -27.43 -3.50 -1.15
CA ASN A 103 -28.33 -4.46 -0.50
C ASN A 103 -28.46 -4.21 1.02
N CYS A 104 -27.45 -3.59 1.64
CA CYS A 104 -27.43 -3.28 3.08
C CYS A 104 -27.52 -1.78 3.38
N HIS A 105 -27.17 -0.91 2.42
CA HIS A 105 -27.11 0.53 2.60
C HIS A 105 -27.85 1.29 1.48
N GLU A 106 -28.71 2.22 1.90
CA GLU A 106 -29.25 3.26 1.02
C GLU A 106 -28.17 4.31 0.73
N TRP A 107 -27.25 4.02 -0.19
CA TRP A 107 -26.23 4.98 -0.60
C TRP A 107 -26.80 6.04 -1.57
N THR A 108 -26.41 7.29 -1.35
CA THR A 108 -26.59 8.41 -2.30
C THR A 108 -25.25 9.13 -2.45
N ARG A 109 -25.09 9.93 -3.51
CA ARG A 109 -23.89 10.75 -3.74
C ARG A 109 -23.57 11.63 -2.53
N GLU A 110 -24.59 12.17 -1.88
CA GLU A 110 -24.50 13.02 -0.68
C GLU A 110 -24.01 12.20 0.53
N ARG A 111 -24.63 11.05 0.82
CA ARG A 111 -24.20 10.16 1.93
C ARG A 111 -22.77 9.64 1.74
N ILE A 112 -22.38 9.36 0.50
CA ILE A 112 -21.01 8.94 0.17
C ILE A 112 -20.04 10.13 0.32
N CYS A 113 -20.44 11.36 -0.02
CA CYS A 113 -19.64 12.56 0.24
C CYS A 113 -19.47 12.83 1.75
N GLU A 114 -20.53 12.70 2.55
CA GLU A 114 -20.46 12.78 4.01
C GLU A 114 -19.46 11.76 4.58
N GLN A 115 -19.50 10.51 4.09
CA GLN A 115 -18.52 9.49 4.48
C GLN A 115 -17.10 9.81 4.00
N ALA A 116 -16.94 10.31 2.77
CA ALA A 116 -15.66 10.65 2.18
C ALA A 116 -14.97 11.82 2.90
N THR A 117 -15.73 12.86 3.27
CA THR A 117 -15.21 14.02 4.02
C THR A 117 -14.72 13.68 5.43
N ASN A 118 -15.12 12.54 6.01
CA ASN A 118 -14.50 12.05 7.25
C ASN A 118 -12.99 11.77 7.05
N TYR A 119 -12.55 11.30 5.88
CA TYR A 119 -11.13 11.06 5.61
C TYR A 119 -10.27 12.33 5.48
N LEU A 120 -10.88 13.51 5.51
CA LEU A 120 -10.18 14.81 5.58
C LEU A 120 -9.83 15.21 7.01
N LYS A 121 -10.48 14.61 8.02
CA LYS A 121 -10.36 15.04 9.42
C LYS A 121 -9.18 14.32 10.10
N PRO A 122 -8.30 15.03 10.83
CA PRO A 122 -7.10 14.42 11.44
C PRO A 122 -7.39 13.20 12.34
N GLU A 123 -8.50 13.23 13.08
CA GLU A 123 -8.95 12.14 13.97
C GLU A 123 -9.34 10.85 13.24
N PHE A 124 -9.47 10.90 11.91
CA PHE A 124 -9.78 9.75 11.06
C PHE A 124 -8.63 9.36 10.12
N ALA A 125 -7.43 9.93 10.28
CA ALA A 125 -6.26 9.55 9.49
C ALA A 125 -5.97 8.04 9.54
N ASP A 126 -6.02 7.44 10.74
CA ASP A 126 -5.84 6.00 10.95
C ASP A 126 -6.90 5.13 10.25
N ASN A 127 -8.09 5.67 9.96
CA ASN A 127 -9.14 4.91 9.27
C ASN A 127 -8.76 4.60 7.81
N LEU A 128 -7.85 5.34 7.19
CA LEU A 128 -7.33 5.04 5.85
C LEU A 128 -6.50 3.75 5.84
N ALA A 129 -5.75 3.48 6.91
CA ALA A 129 -4.91 2.29 7.05
C ALA A 129 -5.70 1.05 7.52
N LYS A 130 -6.86 1.23 8.18
CA LYS A 130 -7.74 0.10 8.54
C LYS A 130 -8.26 -0.60 7.29
N ALA A 131 -8.51 -1.91 7.41
CA ALA A 131 -9.21 -2.68 6.39
C ALA A 131 -10.55 -2.02 6.00
N HIS A 132 -11.00 -2.28 4.78
CA HIS A 132 -12.25 -1.77 4.23
C HIS A 132 -12.89 -2.88 3.41
N PRO A 133 -14.23 -3.07 3.48
CA PRO A 133 -14.96 -3.96 2.60
C PRO A 133 -14.52 -3.88 1.13
N LEU A 134 -14.39 -2.68 0.56
CA LEU A 134 -13.99 -2.47 -0.85
C LEU A 134 -12.48 -2.23 -1.03
N GLY A 135 -11.64 -2.73 -0.12
CA GLY A 135 -10.19 -2.48 -0.10
C GLY A 135 -9.80 -1.09 0.43
N GLY A 136 -8.64 -1.00 1.09
CA GLY A 136 -8.17 0.26 1.70
C GLY A 136 -7.91 1.38 0.69
N THR A 137 -7.57 1.02 -0.54
CA THR A 137 -7.27 1.93 -1.66
C THR A 137 -8.53 2.68 -2.14
N PHE A 138 -9.73 2.12 -1.97
CA PHE A 138 -10.98 2.84 -2.25
C PHE A 138 -11.21 4.00 -1.28
N LYS A 139 -10.87 3.87 0.01
CA LYS A 139 -10.97 4.98 0.97
C LYS A 139 -10.11 6.18 0.55
N ALA A 140 -8.92 5.90 0.01
CA ALA A 140 -8.01 6.93 -0.45
C ALA A 140 -8.51 7.60 -1.75
N ASN A 141 -9.17 6.88 -2.66
CA ASN A 141 -9.90 7.49 -3.80
C ASN A 141 -11.03 8.41 -3.31
N LEU A 142 -11.86 7.96 -2.34
CA LEU A 142 -12.90 8.78 -1.74
C LEU A 142 -12.33 10.04 -1.07
N LYS A 143 -11.17 9.94 -0.41
CA LYS A 143 -10.47 11.10 0.16
C LYS A 143 -10.10 12.13 -0.90
N LEU A 144 -9.49 11.71 -2.02
CA LEU A 144 -9.14 12.63 -3.13
C LEU A 144 -10.40 13.30 -3.72
N TRP A 145 -11.49 12.55 -3.87
CA TRP A 145 -12.77 13.11 -4.33
C TRP A 145 -13.34 14.16 -3.37
N ALA A 146 -13.24 13.92 -2.05
CA ALA A 146 -13.65 14.88 -1.03
C ALA A 146 -12.74 16.11 -0.95
N GLU A 147 -11.44 15.99 -1.28
CA GLU A 147 -10.52 17.14 -1.38
C GLU A 147 -10.93 18.12 -2.49
N ASP A 148 -11.51 17.64 -3.59
CA ASP A 148 -12.10 18.46 -4.66
C ASP A 148 -13.57 18.86 -4.39
N GLY A 149 -14.03 18.74 -3.13
CA GLY A 149 -15.39 19.12 -2.72
C GLY A 149 -16.49 18.18 -3.22
N CYS A 150 -16.16 16.91 -3.48
CA CYS A 150 -17.08 15.89 -4.00
C CYS A 150 -17.67 16.26 -5.38
N SER A 151 -16.81 16.56 -6.37
CA SER A 151 -17.21 16.94 -7.74
C SER A 151 -17.67 15.76 -8.63
#